data_AF-A0A7Y1TXU0-F1
#
_entry.id   AF-A0A7Y1TXU0-F1
#
_cell.length_a   1.000
_cell.length_b   1.000
_cell.length_c   1.000
_cell.angle_alpha   90.00
_cell.angle_beta   90.00
_cell.angle_gamma   90.00
#
_symmetry.space_group_name_H-M   'P 1'
#
loop_
_entity.id
_entity.type
_entity.pdbx_description
1 polymer ?
#
loop_
_entity_poly.entity_id
_entity_poly.type
_entity_poly.pdbx_seq_one_letter_code
_entity_poly.pdbx_strand_id
1 'polypeptide(L)'
;MSTSFTDGGVLRARRSFAVLLAVIGLFIGVIAVPAAEAAVDPLPNPAFPQECGITVAIVMDTSNSIVRDDAANPQLMKDASKVVVDALTGTPSTVGVFSFRTLSTTEIGYTDISDAGNAASVNAAIDATDFSIAGTTAPNPGGTNWEAGFLEAGTSPDVVI
;
A
#
# COMPACT_ATOMS: atom_id res chain seq x y z
N MET A 1 56.68 49.13 24.10
CA MET A 1 57.80 49.39 23.18
C MET A 1 57.84 48.19 22.23
N SER A 2 57.00 48.20 21.20
CA SER A 2 57.26 48.72 19.84
C SER A 2 57.88 47.63 18.94
N THR A 3 57.08 47.04 18.04
CA THR A 3 57.08 47.21 16.55
C THR A 3 58.06 46.26 15.86
N SER A 4 57.88 45.69 14.67
CA SER A 4 56.89 45.68 13.57
C SER A 4 57.12 44.34 12.82
N PHE A 5 56.19 43.69 12.12
CA PHE A 5 55.48 43.98 10.85
C PHE A 5 56.34 44.52 9.69
N THR A 6 56.51 43.66 8.67
CA THR A 6 56.70 43.92 7.23
C THR A 6 56.14 42.66 6.57
N ASP A 7 54.89 42.61 6.11
CA ASP A 7 54.27 43.31 4.98
C ASP A 7 54.97 43.06 3.64
N GLY A 8 54.27 42.30 2.80
CA GLY A 8 54.59 42.04 1.40
C GLY A 8 53.31 42.23 0.59
N GLY A 9 52.95 43.50 0.35
CA GLY A 9 52.03 43.90 -0.72
C GLY A 9 52.53 43.38 -2.08
N VAL A 10 51.71 43.30 -3.12
CA VAL A 10 51.07 44.45 -3.77
C VAL A 10 49.77 44.04 -4.47
N LEU A 11 48.67 44.72 -4.13
CA LEU A 11 47.48 44.90 -4.97
C LEU A 11 47.79 45.83 -6.16
N ARG A 12 47.22 45.58 -7.34
CA ARG A 12 46.74 46.66 -8.22
C ARG A 12 45.68 46.22 -9.24
N ALA A 13 44.48 46.76 -9.06
CA ALA A 13 43.44 46.94 -10.07
C ALA A 13 43.94 47.90 -11.19
N ARG A 14 43.36 48.08 -12.39
CA ARG A 14 41.97 48.45 -12.72
C ARG A 14 41.85 48.70 -14.26
N ARG A 15 40.78 48.17 -14.89
CA ARG A 15 39.90 48.72 -15.99
C ARG A 15 40.47 49.46 -17.23
N SER A 16 40.07 49.02 -18.45
CA SER A 16 39.30 49.78 -19.51
C SER A 16 39.38 49.05 -20.88
N PHE A 17 38.29 48.46 -21.42
CA PHE A 17 37.30 48.96 -22.41
C PHE A 17 37.78 49.02 -23.88
N ALA A 18 37.34 48.06 -24.71
CA ALA A 18 37.18 48.21 -26.17
C ALA A 18 36.02 47.31 -26.67
N VAL A 19 35.07 47.96 -27.33
CA VAL A 19 33.77 47.56 -27.93
C VAL A 19 34.03 46.87 -29.30
N LEU A 20 33.32 45.86 -29.85
CA LEU A 20 31.95 45.85 -30.43
C LEU A 20 31.59 44.44 -31.05
N LEU A 21 30.34 43.97 -30.80
CA LEU A 21 29.34 43.18 -31.59
C LEU A 21 29.57 41.80 -32.28
N ALA A 22 28.46 41.02 -32.22
CA ALA A 22 27.98 39.89 -33.04
C ALA A 22 28.22 38.48 -32.41
N VAL A 23 27.24 37.61 -32.14
CA VAL A 23 25.92 37.33 -32.74
C VAL A 23 24.97 36.73 -31.67
N ILE A 24 23.70 37.11 -31.74
CA ILE A 24 22.55 36.54 -31.01
C ILE A 24 22.13 35.20 -31.65
N GLY A 25 21.87 34.17 -30.85
CA GLY A 25 21.19 32.93 -31.24
C GLY A 25 21.97 31.70 -30.76
N LEU A 26 21.42 30.75 -30.01
CA LEU A 26 20.06 30.24 -29.95
C LEU A 26 19.84 29.68 -28.54
N PHE A 27 18.97 30.29 -27.74
CA PHE A 27 18.37 29.58 -26.62
C PHE A 27 17.54 28.45 -27.24
N ILE A 28 18.06 27.22 -27.20
CA ILE A 28 17.24 26.04 -27.47
C ILE A 28 16.26 25.99 -26.29
N GLY A 29 15.03 26.43 -26.57
CA GLY A 29 13.93 26.32 -25.64
C GLY A 29 13.82 24.88 -25.17
N VAL A 30 13.91 24.68 -23.87
CA VAL A 30 13.35 23.47 -23.26
C VAL A 30 11.86 23.56 -23.52
N ILE A 31 11.39 22.89 -24.57
CA ILE A 31 9.98 22.62 -24.73
C ILE A 31 9.68 21.66 -23.58
N ALA A 32 9.11 22.19 -22.49
CA ALA A 32 8.40 21.34 -21.55
C ALA A 32 7.29 20.68 -22.37
N VAL A 33 7.51 19.43 -22.78
CA VAL A 33 6.43 18.59 -23.25
C VAL A 33 5.60 18.34 -21.99
N PRO A 34 4.38 18.89 -21.86
CA PRO A 34 3.53 18.46 -20.77
C PRO A 34 3.33 16.96 -20.97
N ALA A 35 3.74 16.16 -20.00
CA ALA A 35 3.26 14.80 -19.88
C ALA A 35 1.77 14.90 -19.51
N ALA A 36 0.94 15.20 -20.51
CA ALA A 36 -0.46 14.88 -20.42
C ALA A 36 -0.54 13.37 -20.57
N GLU A 37 -0.52 12.65 -19.45
CA GLU A 37 -1.10 11.31 -19.43
C GLU A 37 -2.51 11.46 -20.00
N ALA A 38 -2.76 10.84 -21.15
CA ALA A 38 -4.11 10.75 -21.66
C ALA A 38 -4.93 10.08 -20.56
N ALA A 39 -5.86 10.83 -19.96
CA ALA A 39 -6.81 10.27 -19.03
C ALA A 39 -7.62 9.24 -19.81
N VAL A 40 -7.31 7.96 -19.59
CA VAL A 40 -8.15 6.87 -20.08
C VAL A 40 -9.32 6.83 -19.12
N ASP A 41 -10.53 7.00 -19.66
CA ASP A 41 -11.73 6.76 -18.87
C ASP A 41 -11.68 5.30 -18.40
N PRO A 42 -11.72 5.05 -17.07
CA PRO A 42 -11.75 3.68 -16.58
C PRO A 42 -12.99 3.00 -17.14
N LEU A 43 -12.86 1.72 -17.49
CA LEU A 43 -14.05 0.93 -17.80
C LEU A 43 -14.97 0.94 -16.57
N PRO A 44 -16.31 0.98 -16.77
CA PRO A 44 -17.24 0.78 -15.67
C PRO A 44 -16.92 -0.51 -14.93
N ASN A 45 -17.00 -0.48 -13.59
CA ASN A 45 -16.91 -1.70 -12.80
C ASN A 45 -18.00 -2.67 -13.27
N PRO A 46 -17.68 -3.97 -13.42
CA PRO A 46 -18.69 -4.99 -13.68
C PRO A 46 -19.85 -4.88 -12.68
N ALA A 47 -21.07 -5.14 -13.16
CA ALA A 47 -22.23 -5.18 -12.28
C ALA A 47 -22.04 -6.30 -11.24
N PHE A 48 -22.43 -6.01 -10.00
CA PHE A 48 -22.39 -7.00 -8.93
C PHE A 48 -23.39 -8.13 -9.24
N PRO A 49 -23.03 -9.41 -9.02
CA PRO A 49 -23.94 -10.54 -9.24
C PRO A 49 -25.30 -10.32 -8.56
N GLN A 50 -26.38 -10.52 -9.31
CA GLN A 50 -27.75 -10.38 -8.82
C GLN A 50 -28.29 -11.74 -8.37
N GLU A 51 -27.64 -12.33 -7.37
CA GLU A 51 -27.98 -13.63 -6.83
C GLU A 51 -28.12 -13.62 -5.30
N CYS A 52 -28.78 -14.64 -4.76
CA CYS A 52 -28.95 -14.79 -3.32
C CYS A 52 -27.76 -15.55 -2.75
N GLY A 53 -26.99 -14.90 -1.88
CA GLY A 53 -25.74 -15.45 -1.35
C GLY A 53 -24.57 -15.17 -2.28
N ILE A 54 -23.40 -14.89 -1.71
CA ILE A 54 -22.15 -14.65 -2.42
C ILE A 54 -21.01 -15.36 -1.71
N THR A 55 -19.96 -15.69 -2.43
CA THR A 55 -18.70 -16.20 -1.87
C THR A 55 -17.73 -15.05 -1.72
N VAL A 56 -17.32 -14.78 -0.48
CA VAL A 56 -16.41 -13.68 -0.13
C VAL A 56 -15.11 -14.26 0.41
N ALA A 57 -13.98 -13.77 -0.11
CA ALA A 57 -12.67 -13.95 0.51
C ALA A 57 -12.24 -12.65 1.19
N ILE A 58 -12.00 -12.72 2.49
CA ILE A 58 -11.35 -11.63 3.25
C ILE A 58 -9.85 -11.94 3.30
N VAL A 59 -9.01 -11.08 2.74
CA VAL A 59 -7.56 -11.27 2.64
C VAL A 59 -6.84 -10.18 3.42
N MET A 60 -6.45 -10.49 4.64
CA MET A 60 -5.85 -9.53 5.58
C MET A 60 -4.33 -9.44 5.38
N ASP A 61 -3.84 -8.26 5.00
CA ASP A 61 -2.41 -7.93 5.08
C ASP A 61 -1.99 -7.85 6.55
N THR A 62 -1.17 -8.79 7.01
CA THR A 62 -0.60 -8.84 8.37
C THR A 62 0.89 -8.46 8.39
N SER A 63 1.35 -7.75 7.35
CA SER A 63 2.72 -7.27 7.26
C SER A 63 3.09 -6.34 8.41
N ASN A 64 4.40 -6.26 8.70
CA ASN A 64 4.90 -5.41 9.78
C ASN A 64 4.54 -3.93 9.57
N SER A 65 4.33 -3.48 8.34
CA SER A 65 3.93 -2.10 8.01
C SER A 65 2.62 -1.69 8.68
N ILE A 66 1.64 -2.60 8.75
CA ILE A 66 0.32 -2.28 9.30
C ILE A 66 0.43 -1.82 10.75
N VAL A 67 1.14 -2.59 11.58
CA VAL A 67 1.32 -2.30 13.02
C VAL A 67 2.31 -1.18 13.27
N ARG A 68 3.31 -1.02 12.38
CA ARG A 68 4.32 0.04 12.50
C ARG A 68 3.78 1.42 12.16
N ASP A 69 2.79 1.49 11.27
CA ASP A 69 2.10 2.73 10.92
C ASP A 69 1.24 3.22 12.09
N ASP A 70 0.40 2.34 12.64
CA ASP A 70 -0.34 2.59 13.88
C ASP A 70 -0.60 1.27 14.62
N ALA A 71 -0.41 1.26 15.94
CA ALA A 71 -0.69 0.11 16.79
C ALA A 71 -2.19 -0.25 16.85
N ALA A 72 -3.09 0.68 16.49
CA ALA A 72 -4.52 0.46 16.40
C ALA A 72 -4.97 -0.24 15.11
N ASN A 73 -4.16 -0.17 14.03
CA ASN A 73 -4.53 -0.70 12.72
C ASN A 73 -4.95 -2.18 12.74
N PRO A 74 -4.27 -3.10 13.46
CA PRO A 74 -4.72 -4.49 13.55
C PRO A 74 -6.15 -4.64 14.03
N GLN A 75 -6.56 -3.88 15.04
CA GLN A 75 -7.92 -3.96 15.57
C GLN A 75 -8.93 -3.37 14.59
N LEU A 76 -8.59 -2.24 13.95
CA LEU A 76 -9.45 -1.62 12.94
C LEU A 76 -9.70 -2.57 11.75
N MET A 77 -8.67 -3.29 11.31
CA MET A 77 -8.81 -4.29 10.24
C MET A 77 -9.73 -5.44 10.66
N LYS A 78 -9.55 -5.98 11.88
CA LYS A 78 -10.43 -7.04 12.42
C LYS A 78 -11.88 -6.59 12.51
N ASP A 79 -12.11 -5.39 13.05
CA ASP A 79 -13.46 -4.84 13.20
C ASP A 79 -14.12 -4.62 11.83
N ALA A 80 -13.39 -4.08 10.84
CA ALA A 80 -13.89 -3.88 9.49
C ALA A 80 -14.26 -5.21 8.81
N SER A 81 -13.40 -6.24 8.93
CA SER A 81 -13.69 -7.57 8.39
C SER A 81 -14.94 -8.20 9.04
N LYS A 82 -15.13 -8.03 10.35
CA LYS A 82 -16.32 -8.53 11.05
C LYS A 82 -17.60 -7.83 10.61
N VAL A 83 -17.55 -6.53 10.30
CA VAL A 83 -18.71 -5.82 9.72
C VAL A 83 -19.18 -6.46 8.41
N VAL A 84 -18.28 -6.96 7.57
CA VAL A 84 -18.64 -7.69 6.35
C VAL A 84 -19.36 -8.99 6.69
N VAL A 85 -18.79 -9.79 7.59
CA VAL A 85 -19.38 -11.09 8.01
C VAL A 85 -20.77 -10.87 8.62
N ASP A 86 -20.90 -9.91 9.53
CA ASP A 86 -22.14 -9.59 10.22
C ASP A 86 -23.21 -9.10 9.25
N ALA A 87 -22.84 -8.28 8.25
CA ALA A 87 -23.77 -7.78 7.24
C ALA A 87 -24.32 -8.90 6.33
N LEU A 88 -23.59 -10.00 6.18
CA LEU A 88 -23.97 -11.15 5.36
C LEU A 88 -24.53 -12.32 6.20
N THR A 89 -24.53 -12.23 7.53
CA THR A 89 -24.99 -13.32 8.38
C THR A 89 -26.48 -13.59 8.16
N GLY A 90 -26.86 -14.85 8.02
CA GLY A 90 -28.24 -15.26 7.75
C GLY A 90 -28.62 -15.25 6.27
N THR A 91 -27.70 -14.87 5.37
CA THR A 91 -27.85 -15.10 3.92
C THR A 91 -27.20 -16.46 3.55
N PRO A 92 -27.51 -17.05 2.38
CA PRO A 92 -26.79 -18.23 1.89
C PRO A 92 -25.39 -17.88 1.35
N SER A 93 -24.71 -16.88 1.95
CA SER A 93 -23.35 -16.48 1.60
C SER A 93 -22.32 -17.39 2.28
N THR A 94 -21.14 -17.44 1.69
CA THR A 94 -19.98 -18.17 2.20
C THR A 94 -18.81 -17.21 2.37
N VAL A 95 -18.09 -17.29 3.50
CA VAL A 95 -16.93 -16.43 3.77
C VAL A 95 -15.70 -17.26 4.11
N GLY A 96 -14.59 -16.98 3.45
CA GLY A 96 -13.25 -17.46 3.82
C GLY A 96 -12.40 -16.30 4.35
N VAL A 97 -11.52 -16.58 5.31
CA VAL A 97 -10.58 -15.58 5.86
C VAL A 97 -9.17 -16.10 5.68
N PHE A 98 -8.36 -15.28 5.05
CA PHE A 98 -6.97 -15.54 4.74
C PHE A 98 -6.15 -14.36 5.24
N SER A 99 -4.93 -14.63 5.66
CA SER A 99 -3.98 -13.59 6.02
C SER A 99 -2.67 -13.80 5.26
N PHE A 100 -1.89 -12.74 5.10
CA PHE A 100 -0.57 -12.88 4.51
C PHE A 100 0.41 -11.84 5.04
N ARG A 101 1.68 -12.25 5.04
CA ARG A 101 2.83 -11.36 5.15
C ARG A 101 3.83 -11.74 4.05
N THR A 102 4.97 -12.37 4.34
CA THR A 102 5.79 -13.00 3.29
C THR A 102 5.14 -14.26 2.72
N LEU A 103 4.48 -15.06 3.56
CA LEU A 103 3.69 -16.24 3.22
C LEU A 103 2.23 -16.02 3.66
N SER A 104 1.31 -16.74 3.00
CA SER A 104 -0.11 -16.78 3.33
C SER A 104 -0.43 -17.73 4.48
N THR A 105 -1.63 -17.60 5.04
CA THR A 105 -2.23 -18.51 5.99
C THR A 105 -3.75 -18.51 5.77
N THR A 106 -4.35 -19.69 5.66
CA THR A 106 -5.80 -19.84 5.78
C THR A 106 -6.17 -19.78 7.26
N GLU A 107 -6.84 -18.70 7.68
CA GLU A 107 -7.33 -18.55 9.06
C GLU A 107 -8.61 -19.38 9.26
N ILE A 108 -9.51 -19.33 8.26
CA ILE A 108 -10.63 -20.25 8.12
C ILE A 108 -11.01 -20.38 6.63
N GLY A 109 -11.28 -21.60 6.18
CA GLY A 109 -11.76 -21.84 4.83
C GLY A 109 -13.16 -21.26 4.59
N TYR A 110 -13.57 -21.25 3.33
CA TYR A 110 -14.92 -20.85 2.91
C TYR A 110 -16.00 -21.57 3.72
N THR A 111 -16.68 -20.81 4.58
CA THR A 111 -17.68 -21.28 5.55
C THR A 111 -19.03 -20.64 5.24
N ASP A 112 -20.07 -21.46 5.09
CA ASP A 112 -21.45 -20.97 4.95
C ASP A 112 -21.88 -20.23 6.23
N ILE A 113 -22.36 -18.99 6.09
CA ILE A 113 -22.75 -18.13 7.20
C ILE A 113 -24.28 -17.91 7.26
N SER A 114 -25.06 -18.84 6.72
CA SER A 114 -26.52 -18.82 6.83
C SER A 114 -27.00 -19.06 8.27
N ASP A 115 -26.15 -19.67 9.10
CA ASP A 115 -26.35 -19.83 10.54
C ASP A 115 -25.42 -18.90 11.34
N ALA A 116 -25.96 -18.33 12.42
CA ALA A 116 -25.24 -17.39 13.28
C ALA A 116 -24.03 -18.02 14.01
N GLY A 117 -24.06 -19.33 14.27
CA GLY A 117 -22.94 -20.06 14.87
C GLY A 117 -21.73 -20.17 13.93
N ASN A 118 -21.98 -20.38 12.63
CA ASN A 118 -20.92 -20.37 11.63
C ASN A 118 -20.35 -18.96 11.44
N ALA A 119 -21.20 -17.94 11.36
CA ALA A 119 -20.76 -16.54 11.32
C ALA A 119 -19.89 -16.17 12.53
N ALA A 120 -20.29 -16.61 13.74
CA ALA A 120 -19.49 -16.43 14.95
C ALA A 120 -18.12 -17.15 14.86
N SER A 121 -18.05 -18.31 14.21
CA SER A 121 -16.79 -19.03 13.99
C SER A 121 -15.85 -18.28 13.03
N VAL A 122 -16.40 -17.67 11.97
CA VAL A 122 -15.65 -16.80 11.06
C VAL A 122 -15.13 -15.56 11.80
N ASN A 123 -15.99 -14.89 12.58
CA ASN A 123 -15.59 -13.73 13.39
C ASN A 123 -14.50 -14.10 14.42
N ALA A 124 -14.56 -15.29 15.01
CA ALA A 124 -13.52 -15.78 15.90
C ALA A 124 -12.17 -16.01 15.19
N ALA A 125 -12.18 -16.48 13.94
CA ALA A 125 -10.95 -16.61 13.14
C ALA A 125 -10.34 -15.23 12.81
N ILE A 126 -11.18 -14.24 12.50
CA ILE A 126 -10.73 -12.84 12.33
C ILE A 126 -10.10 -12.31 13.62
N ASP A 127 -10.76 -12.50 14.76
CA ASP A 127 -10.24 -12.05 16.06
C ASP A 127 -8.89 -12.75 16.40
N ALA A 128 -8.73 -14.02 16.00
CA ALA A 128 -7.51 -14.79 16.21
C ALA A 128 -6.35 -14.48 15.25
N THR A 129 -6.60 -13.75 14.15
CA THR A 129 -5.58 -13.45 13.13
C THR A 129 -4.36 -12.74 13.74
N ASP A 130 -3.17 -13.24 13.43
CA ASP A 130 -1.89 -12.76 13.99
C ASP A 130 -1.34 -11.55 13.23
N PHE A 131 -1.30 -10.40 13.92
CA PHE A 131 -0.64 -9.17 13.44
C PHE A 131 0.67 -8.88 14.18
N SER A 132 1.23 -9.83 14.91
CA SER A 132 2.48 -9.62 15.64
C SER A 132 3.64 -9.32 14.69
N ILE A 133 4.56 -8.44 15.12
CA ILE A 133 5.74 -8.08 14.33
C ILE A 133 6.65 -9.31 14.20
N ALA A 134 6.84 -9.77 12.96
CA ALA A 134 7.72 -10.89 12.64
C ALA A 134 9.09 -10.41 12.14
N GLY A 135 10.16 -10.92 12.76
CA GLY A 135 11.53 -10.66 12.32
C GLY A 135 11.90 -11.35 11.01
N THR A 136 13.05 -11.01 10.44
CA THR A 136 13.52 -11.57 9.16
C THR A 136 13.89 -13.05 9.20
N THR A 137 14.09 -13.60 10.40
CA THR A 137 14.39 -15.02 10.63
C THR A 137 13.15 -15.83 11.05
N ALA A 138 11.98 -15.19 11.15
CA ALA A 138 10.74 -15.92 11.44
C ALA A 138 10.40 -16.86 10.28
N PRO A 139 9.74 -18.01 10.52
CA PRO A 139 9.29 -18.90 9.46
C PRO A 139 8.41 -18.20 8.42
N ASN A 140 7.64 -17.21 8.87
CA ASN A 140 6.87 -16.31 8.01
C ASN A 140 7.24 -14.85 8.35
N PRO A 141 8.23 -14.24 7.67
CA PRO A 141 8.67 -12.87 7.94
C PRO A 141 7.59 -11.83 7.65
N GLY A 142 7.70 -10.65 8.27
CA GLY A 142 6.68 -9.60 8.19
C GLY A 142 6.70 -8.73 6.91
N GLY A 143 6.98 -9.33 5.74
CA GLY A 143 6.89 -8.64 4.44
C GLY A 143 5.45 -8.50 3.94
N THR A 144 5.25 -7.99 2.72
CA THR A 144 3.93 -7.73 2.12
C THR A 144 3.82 -8.43 0.75
N ASN A 145 3.34 -9.68 0.75
CA ASN A 145 3.24 -10.52 -0.43
C ASN A 145 1.78 -10.75 -0.84
N TRP A 146 1.20 -9.75 -1.51
CA TRP A 146 -0.17 -9.81 -2.03
C TRP A 146 -0.44 -11.00 -2.94
N GLU A 147 0.55 -11.42 -3.72
CA GLU A 147 0.43 -12.61 -4.58
C GLU A 147 0.16 -13.86 -3.75
N ALA A 148 0.88 -14.07 -2.64
CA ALA A 148 0.59 -15.20 -1.76
C ALA A 148 -0.83 -15.12 -1.17
N GLY A 149 -1.26 -13.93 -0.76
CA GLY A 149 -2.62 -13.71 -0.25
C GLY A 149 -3.70 -14.08 -1.27
N PHE A 150 -3.59 -13.61 -2.52
CA PHE A 150 -4.56 -13.90 -3.58
C PHE A 150 -4.51 -15.34 -4.07
N LEU A 151 -3.33 -15.95 -4.15
CA LEU A 151 -3.20 -17.37 -4.50
C LEU A 151 -3.83 -18.26 -3.43
N GLU A 152 -3.69 -17.91 -2.14
CA GLU A 152 -4.33 -18.65 -1.04
C GLU A 152 -5.85 -18.56 -1.09
N ALA A 153 -6.39 -17.35 -1.32
CA ALA A 153 -7.83 -17.14 -1.50
C ALA A 153 -8.39 -17.90 -2.72
N GLY A 154 -7.57 -18.07 -3.75
CA GLY A 154 -7.94 -18.76 -4.98
C GLY A 154 -8.85 -17.94 -5.88
N THR A 155 -9.40 -18.58 -6.91
CA THR A 155 -10.19 -17.91 -7.97
C THR A 155 -11.68 -18.18 -7.92
N SER A 156 -12.16 -18.85 -6.87
CA SER A 156 -13.58 -19.17 -6.67
C SER A 156 -14.44 -18.08 -6.01
N PRO A 157 -13.92 -17.07 -5.28
CA PRO A 157 -14.80 -16.08 -4.65
C PRO A 157 -15.37 -15.12 -5.68
N ASP A 158 -16.59 -14.65 -5.44
CA ASP A 158 -17.24 -13.60 -6.22
C ASP A 158 -16.65 -12.23 -5.89
N VAL A 159 -16.16 -12.06 -4.66
CA VAL A 159 -15.55 -10.85 -4.13
C VAL A 159 -14.33 -11.18 -3.28
N VAL A 160 -13.25 -10.44 -3.49
CA VAL A 160 -12.07 -10.42 -2.61
C VAL A 160 -11.99 -9.05 -1.96
N ILE A 161 -11.82 -9.01 -0.65
CA ILE A 161 -11.75 -7.78 0.16
C ILE A 161 -10.49 -7.77 1.01
#